data_AF-A0A1G2CUS8-F1
#
_entry.id   AF-A0A1G2CUS8-F1
#
_cell.length_a   1.000
_cell.length_b   1.000
_cell.length_c   1.000
_cell.angle_alpha   90.00
_cell.angle_beta   90.00
_cell.angle_gamma   90.00
#
_symmetry.space_group_name_H-M   'P 1'
#
loop_
_entity.id
_entity.type
_entity.pdbx_description
1 polymer ?
#
loop_
_entity_poly.entity_id
_entity_poly.type
_entity_poly.pdbx_seq_one_letter_code
_entity_poly.pdbx_strand_id
1 'polypeptide(L)'
;MELFAVSQWEIILRLTVAVVLGLAVGAERSRVGKRAGMRTYALVCLGAALFIVIAGMVSFQYANTFVFDPLRVASQVVVGIGFLGAGIIYVQRQVLTGLTTAAGLWVVAGVGAACGYGLYVVAAYVTFLTLVIFEGLWYVEERFIRIARTDVEEDFIQSATHNRPHHEEES
;
A
#
# COMPACT_ATOMS: atom_id res chain seq x y z
N MET A 1 -17.54 -20.35 -30.35
CA MET A 1 -17.57 -20.06 -28.89
C MET A 1 -16.27 -20.55 -28.24
N GLU A 2 -15.11 -20.28 -28.85
CA GLU A 2 -13.81 -20.87 -28.45
C GLU A 2 -12.67 -19.84 -28.26
N LEU A 3 -12.94 -18.53 -28.38
CA LEU A 3 -11.89 -17.50 -28.39
C LEU A 3 -11.61 -16.85 -27.03
N PHE A 4 -12.22 -17.33 -25.94
CA PHE A 4 -12.03 -16.78 -24.58
C PHE A 4 -11.65 -17.82 -23.52
N ALA A 5 -11.12 -18.98 -23.92
CA ALA A 5 -10.34 -19.79 -23.01
C ALA A 5 -9.02 -19.06 -22.74
N VAL A 6 -8.96 -18.30 -21.65
CA VAL A 6 -7.74 -17.57 -21.23
C VAL A 6 -6.60 -18.59 -21.22
N SER A 7 -5.58 -18.35 -22.05
CA SER A 7 -4.46 -19.28 -22.16
C SER A 7 -3.72 -19.34 -20.82
N GLN A 8 -3.14 -20.51 -20.49
CA GLN A 8 -2.31 -20.66 -19.30
C GLN A 8 -1.17 -19.63 -19.26
N TRP A 9 -0.67 -19.25 -20.44
CA TRP A 9 0.34 -18.21 -20.61
C TRP A 9 -0.15 -16.81 -20.30
N GLU A 10 -1.39 -16.49 -20.66
CA GLU A 10 -2.00 -15.23 -20.28
C GLU A 10 -2.24 -15.17 -18.76
N ILE A 11 -2.63 -16.27 -18.12
CA ILE A 11 -2.78 -16.33 -16.66
C ILE A 11 -1.44 -16.06 -15.98
N ILE A 12 -0.38 -16.74 -16.42
CA ILE A 12 0.96 -16.56 -15.85
C ILE A 12 1.44 -15.12 -16.07
N LEU A 13 1.14 -14.51 -17.21
CA LEU A 13 1.43 -13.10 -17.46
C LEU A 13 0.65 -12.18 -16.50
N ARG A 14 -0.66 -12.38 -16.31
CA ARG A 14 -1.48 -11.59 -15.37
C ARG A 14 -0.91 -11.63 -13.95
N LEU A 15 -0.56 -12.82 -13.46
CA LEU A 15 0.02 -13.02 -12.13
C LEU A 15 1.41 -12.39 -12.02
N THR A 16 2.23 -12.52 -13.06
CA THR A 16 3.58 -11.93 -13.09
C THR A 16 3.50 -10.40 -13.06
N VAL A 17 2.63 -9.80 -13.86
CA VAL A 17 2.42 -8.34 -13.86
C VAL A 17 1.92 -7.87 -12.48
N ALA A 18 0.99 -8.59 -11.86
CA ALA A 18 0.52 -8.27 -10.51
C ALA A 18 1.68 -8.25 -9.49
N VAL A 19 2.56 -9.27 -9.53
CA VAL A 19 3.74 -9.33 -8.66
C VAL A 19 4.68 -8.15 -8.91
N VAL A 20 4.97 -7.83 -10.16
CA VAL A 20 5.87 -6.72 -10.52
C VAL A 20 5.33 -5.38 -10.01
N LEU A 21 4.04 -5.09 -10.23
CA LEU A 21 3.42 -3.86 -9.75
C LEU A 21 3.36 -3.81 -8.21
N GLY A 22 3.05 -4.93 -7.56
CA GLY A 22 3.07 -5.02 -6.10
C GLY A 22 4.47 -4.82 -5.51
N LEU A 23 5.50 -5.36 -6.16
CA LEU A 23 6.90 -5.13 -5.79
C LEU A 23 7.31 -3.67 -5.97
N ALA A 24 6.86 -3.01 -7.04
CA ALA A 24 7.15 -1.59 -7.27
C ALA A 24 6.65 -0.71 -6.11
N VAL A 25 5.39 -0.89 -5.70
CA VAL A 25 4.83 -0.17 -4.54
C VAL A 25 5.56 -0.57 -3.25
N GLY A 26 5.74 -1.87 -3.01
CA GLY A 26 6.39 -2.35 -1.80
C GLY A 26 7.87 -1.95 -1.68
N ALA A 27 8.55 -1.66 -2.78
CA ALA A 27 9.94 -1.21 -2.78
C ALA A 27 10.07 0.20 -2.20
N GLU A 28 9.18 1.12 -2.55
CA GLU A 28 9.12 2.44 -1.91
C GLU A 28 8.82 2.29 -0.41
N ARG A 29 7.82 1.47 -0.03
CA ARG A 29 7.50 1.23 1.40
C ARG A 29 8.66 0.67 2.21
N SER A 30 9.43 -0.23 1.60
CA SER A 30 10.60 -0.81 2.25
C SER A 30 11.74 0.18 2.39
N ARG A 31 11.93 1.10 1.43
CA ARG A 31 12.95 2.16 1.49
C ARG A 31 12.69 3.14 2.62
N VAL A 32 11.41 3.46 2.85
CA VAL A 32 10.96 4.40 3.89
C VAL A 32 10.84 3.72 5.27
N GLY A 33 11.31 2.47 5.41
CA GLY A 33 11.38 1.76 6.69
C GLY A 33 10.02 1.39 7.29
N LYS A 34 8.97 1.27 6.47
CA LYS A 34 7.62 0.94 6.95
C LYS A 34 7.47 -0.58 7.15
N ARG A 35 6.58 -0.97 8.08
CA ARG A 35 6.46 -2.36 8.57
C ARG A 35 6.05 -3.39 7.51
N ALA A 36 5.16 -3.04 6.58
CA ALA A 36 4.88 -3.87 5.41
C ALA A 36 5.76 -3.41 4.25
N GLY A 37 6.64 -4.30 3.79
CA GLY A 37 7.58 -4.04 2.71
C GLY A 37 7.25 -4.82 1.44
N MET A 38 8.25 -4.96 0.56
CA MET A 38 8.15 -5.61 -0.75
C MET A 38 7.38 -6.94 -0.75
N ARG A 39 7.68 -7.83 0.20
CA ARG A 39 7.08 -9.18 0.27
C ARG A 39 5.56 -9.12 0.51
N THR A 40 5.12 -8.26 1.42
CA THR A 40 3.70 -8.15 1.78
C THR A 40 2.89 -7.61 0.61
N TYR A 41 3.35 -6.52 -0.02
CA TYR A 41 2.65 -5.92 -1.16
C TYR A 41 2.61 -6.84 -2.37
N ALA A 42 3.71 -7.56 -2.67
CA ALA A 42 3.74 -8.55 -3.75
C ALA A 42 2.75 -9.69 -3.53
N LEU A 43 2.71 -10.28 -2.31
CA LEU A 43 1.81 -11.38 -1.98
C LEU A 43 0.34 -10.96 -2.01
N VAL A 44 0.03 -9.75 -1.54
CA VAL A 44 -1.34 -9.21 -1.60
C VAL A 44 -1.79 -9.01 -3.05
N CYS A 45 -0.93 -8.42 -3.90
CA CYS A 45 -1.22 -8.21 -5.31
C CYS A 45 -1.42 -9.55 -6.04
N LEU A 46 -0.53 -10.52 -5.80
CA LEU A 46 -0.60 -11.87 -6.36
C LEU A 46 -1.87 -12.60 -5.93
N GLY A 47 -2.19 -12.59 -4.63
CA GLY A 47 -3.38 -13.27 -4.10
C GLY A 47 -4.68 -12.69 -4.66
N ALA A 48 -4.78 -11.36 -4.74
CA ALA A 48 -5.92 -10.70 -5.36
C ALA A 48 -6.06 -11.08 -6.84
N ALA A 49 -4.98 -11.03 -7.62
CA ALA A 49 -4.99 -11.41 -9.03
C ALA A 49 -5.40 -12.89 -9.21
N LEU A 50 -4.87 -13.78 -8.37
CA LEU A 50 -5.16 -15.21 -8.39
C LEU A 50 -6.65 -15.47 -8.17
N PHE A 51 -7.26 -14.86 -7.13
CA PHE A 51 -8.68 -15.07 -6.86
C PHE A 51 -9.58 -14.57 -7.98
N ILE A 52 -9.24 -13.44 -8.61
CA ILE A 52 -9.98 -12.93 -9.76
C ILE A 52 -9.85 -13.87 -10.97
N VAL A 53 -8.65 -14.38 -11.26
CA VAL A 53 -8.47 -15.34 -12.36
C VAL A 53 -9.28 -16.62 -12.11
N ILE A 54 -9.20 -17.19 -10.90
CA ILE A 54 -9.98 -18.37 -10.52
C ILE A 54 -11.48 -18.11 -10.68
N ALA A 55 -11.97 -16.95 -10.23
CA ALA A 55 -13.38 -16.58 -10.36
C ALA A 55 -13.82 -16.52 -11.84
N GLY A 56 -13.00 -15.95 -12.72
CA GLY A 56 -13.26 -15.89 -14.15
C GLY A 56 -13.29 -17.29 -14.79
N MET A 57 -12.33 -18.16 -14.45
CA MET A 57 -12.27 -19.52 -14.99
C MET A 57 -13.47 -20.37 -14.57
N VAL A 58 -13.83 -20.33 -13.28
CA VAL A 58 -15.00 -21.05 -12.75
C VAL A 58 -16.29 -20.52 -13.37
N SER A 59 -16.45 -19.20 -13.47
CA SER A 59 -17.64 -18.60 -14.09
C SER A 59 -17.80 -19.04 -15.54
N PHE A 60 -16.71 -19.07 -16.31
CA PHE A 60 -16.74 -19.53 -17.70
C PHE A 60 -17.07 -21.03 -17.80
N GLN A 61 -16.43 -21.87 -16.98
CA GLN A 61 -16.62 -23.32 -17.00
C GLN A 61 -18.07 -23.73 -16.67
N TYR A 62 -18.74 -23.01 -15.78
CA TYR A 62 -20.08 -23.34 -15.29
C TYR A 62 -21.17 -22.40 -15.83
N ALA A 63 -20.87 -21.57 -16.82
CA ALA A 63 -21.78 -20.54 -17.34
C ALA A 63 -23.15 -21.07 -17.77
N ASN A 64 -23.24 -22.34 -18.19
CA ASN A 64 -24.48 -22.97 -18.65
C ASN A 64 -25.20 -23.79 -17.56
N THR A 65 -24.61 -23.94 -16.37
CA THR A 65 -25.16 -24.80 -15.30
C THR A 65 -25.61 -23.98 -14.09
N PHE A 66 -24.87 -22.93 -13.75
CA PHE A 66 -25.17 -22.08 -12.61
C PHE A 66 -24.87 -20.62 -12.93
N VAL A 67 -25.66 -19.70 -12.35
CA VAL A 67 -25.33 -18.28 -12.35
C VAL A 67 -24.22 -18.07 -11.31
N PHE A 68 -22.98 -17.99 -11.78
CA PHE A 68 -21.83 -17.65 -10.96
C PHE A 68 -21.44 -16.19 -11.19
N ASP A 69 -21.43 -15.37 -10.13
CA ASP A 69 -21.06 -13.96 -10.19
C ASP A 69 -19.58 -13.75 -9.78
N PRO A 70 -18.67 -13.46 -10.74
CA PRO A 70 -17.25 -13.20 -10.43
C PRO A 70 -17.04 -11.95 -9.56
N LEU A 71 -17.96 -10.98 -9.59
CA LEU A 71 -17.84 -9.75 -8.80
C LEU A 71 -18.01 -10.02 -7.30
N ARG A 72 -18.67 -11.12 -6.93
CA ARG A 72 -18.74 -11.57 -5.55
C ARG A 72 -17.34 -11.92 -5.02
N VAL A 73 -16.50 -12.57 -5.81
CA VAL A 73 -15.12 -12.89 -5.41
C VAL A 73 -14.28 -11.62 -5.27
N ALA A 74 -14.42 -10.65 -6.18
CA ALA A 74 -13.77 -9.35 -6.04
C ALA A 74 -14.18 -8.63 -4.73
N SER A 75 -15.47 -8.65 -4.41
CA SER A 75 -15.97 -8.12 -3.13
C SER A 75 -15.31 -8.82 -1.92
N GLN A 76 -15.13 -10.13 -1.98
CA GLN A 76 -14.47 -10.88 -0.90
C GLN A 76 -12.97 -10.57 -0.77
N VAL A 77 -12.27 -10.25 -1.87
CA VAL A 77 -10.89 -9.76 -1.80
C VAL A 77 -10.83 -8.46 -1.01
N VAL A 78 -11.72 -7.50 -1.30
CA VAL A 78 -11.78 -6.22 -0.57
C VAL A 78 -12.04 -6.44 0.93
N VAL A 79 -12.97 -7.33 1.27
CA VAL A 79 -13.26 -7.70 2.67
C VAL A 79 -12.05 -8.36 3.34
N GLY A 80 -11.38 -9.30 2.66
CA GLY A 80 -10.21 -10.00 3.20
C GLY A 80 -9.04 -9.07 3.53
N ILE A 81 -8.84 -8.01 2.74
CA ILE A 81 -7.82 -7.01 3.04
C ILE A 81 -8.20 -6.14 4.24
N GLY A 82 -9.49 -5.91 4.48
CA GLY A 82 -9.96 -5.25 5.71
C GLY A 82 -9.48 -5.97 6.97
N PHE A 83 -9.46 -7.31 6.96
CA PHE A 83 -8.93 -8.11 8.07
C PHE A 83 -7.40 -7.92 8.26
N LEU A 84 -6.62 -7.95 7.17
CA LEU A 84 -5.17 -7.69 7.25
C LEU A 84 -4.87 -6.26 7.70
N GLY A 85 -5.68 -5.29 7.26
CA GLY A 85 -5.59 -3.90 7.67
C GLY A 85 -5.82 -3.72 9.17
N ALA A 86 -6.83 -4.39 9.74
CA ALA A 86 -7.06 -4.40 11.18
C ALA A 86 -5.85 -4.97 11.96
N GLY A 87 -5.18 -5.99 11.41
CA GLY A 87 -3.99 -6.58 12.04
C GLY A 87 -2.74 -5.70 12.03
N ILE A 88 -2.63 -4.75 11.09
CA ILE A 88 -1.47 -3.85 10.99
C ILE A 88 -1.67 -2.48 11.65
N ILE A 89 -2.92 -2.10 11.92
CA ILE A 89 -3.28 -0.87 12.62
C ILE A 89 -3.26 -1.13 14.13
N TYR A 90 -2.47 -0.37 14.87
CA TYR A 90 -2.40 -0.48 16.33
C TYR A 90 -2.05 0.89 16.95
N VAL A 91 -2.39 1.05 18.24
CA VAL A 91 -2.11 2.29 18.98
C VAL A 91 -0.78 2.13 19.73
N GLN A 92 0.11 3.11 19.59
CA GLN A 92 1.37 3.18 20.32
C GLN A 92 1.49 4.57 20.97
N ARG A 93 1.58 4.63 22.31
CA ARG A 93 1.69 5.89 23.05
C ARG A 93 0.64 6.95 22.65
N GLN A 94 -0.63 6.54 22.55
CA GLN A 94 -1.75 7.39 22.10
C GLN A 94 -1.71 7.83 20.63
N VAL A 95 -0.81 7.28 19.80
CA VAL A 95 -0.71 7.55 18.36
C VAL A 95 -1.13 6.33 17.55
N LEU A 96 -2.05 6.51 16.61
CA LEU A 96 -2.45 5.47 15.65
C LEU A 96 -1.32 5.23 14.64
N THR A 97 -0.80 4.00 14.62
CA THR A 97 0.26 3.59 13.69
C THR A 97 -0.27 2.57 12.68
N GLY A 98 0.22 2.62 11.44
CA GLY A 98 -0.09 1.62 10.41
C GLY A 98 -1.23 1.98 9.46
N LEU A 99 -1.93 3.12 9.66
CA LEU A 99 -3.05 3.57 8.82
C LEU A 99 -2.68 3.66 7.33
N THR A 100 -1.61 4.37 6.98
CA THR A 100 -1.16 4.52 5.58
C THR A 100 -0.72 3.19 4.98
N THR A 101 -0.14 2.30 5.80
CA THR A 101 0.26 0.96 5.35
C THR A 101 -0.98 0.11 5.03
N ALA A 102 -2.00 0.14 5.90
CA ALA A 102 -3.27 -0.53 5.65
C ALA A 102 -3.96 0.01 4.38
N ALA A 103 -4.00 1.32 4.20
CA ALA A 103 -4.54 1.95 2.98
C ALA A 103 -3.74 1.52 1.73
N GLY A 104 -2.42 1.46 1.82
CA GLY A 104 -1.58 0.98 0.72
C GLY A 104 -1.84 -0.48 0.34
N LEU A 105 -2.00 -1.37 1.33
CA LEU A 105 -2.36 -2.77 1.08
C LEU A 105 -3.74 -2.89 0.41
N TRP A 106 -4.69 -2.03 0.80
CA TRP A 106 -6.01 -1.95 0.17
C TRP A 106 -5.93 -1.56 -1.30
N VAL A 107 -5.17 -0.52 -1.63
CA VAL A 107 -4.98 -0.09 -3.02
C VAL A 107 -4.28 -1.17 -3.85
N VAL A 108 -3.23 -1.80 -3.33
CA VAL A 108 -2.48 -2.82 -4.08
C VAL A 108 -3.25 -4.12 -4.28
N ALA A 109 -4.18 -4.46 -3.38
CA ALA A 109 -5.14 -5.52 -3.66
C ALA A 109 -6.06 -5.18 -4.85
N GLY A 110 -6.49 -3.92 -4.97
CA GLY A 110 -7.20 -3.43 -6.15
C GLY A 110 -6.36 -3.51 -7.43
N VAL A 111 -5.06 -3.16 -7.36
CA VAL A 111 -4.11 -3.32 -8.48
C VAL A 111 -4.00 -4.79 -8.89
N GLY A 112 -3.89 -5.71 -7.92
CA GLY A 112 -3.87 -7.15 -8.17
C GLY A 112 -5.16 -7.64 -8.83
N ALA A 113 -6.31 -7.21 -8.32
CA ALA A 113 -7.60 -7.53 -8.91
C ALA A 113 -7.72 -7.04 -10.36
N ALA A 114 -7.28 -5.80 -10.64
CA ALA A 114 -7.23 -5.25 -12.00
C ALA A 114 -6.33 -6.09 -12.92
N CYS A 115 -5.16 -6.53 -12.45
CA CYS A 115 -4.30 -7.46 -13.19
C CYS A 115 -4.98 -8.80 -13.46
N GLY A 116 -5.69 -9.35 -12.46
CA GLY A 116 -6.46 -10.59 -12.61
C GLY A 116 -7.56 -10.50 -13.67
N TYR A 117 -8.20 -9.34 -13.81
CA TYR A 117 -9.15 -9.05 -14.89
C TYR A 117 -8.49 -8.74 -16.25
N GLY A 118 -7.17 -8.59 -16.32
CA GLY A 118 -6.44 -8.19 -17.53
C GLY A 118 -6.44 -6.68 -17.79
N LEU A 119 -6.85 -5.85 -16.82
CA LEU A 119 -6.91 -4.39 -16.92
C LEU A 119 -5.54 -3.75 -16.64
N TYR A 120 -4.53 -4.09 -17.44
CA TYR A 120 -3.13 -3.71 -17.18
C TYR A 120 -2.89 -2.20 -17.16
N VAL A 121 -3.55 -1.45 -18.05
CA VAL A 121 -3.42 0.02 -18.12
C VAL A 121 -3.94 0.66 -16.83
N VAL A 122 -5.08 0.19 -16.33
CA VAL A 122 -5.66 0.66 -15.07
C VAL A 122 -4.75 0.31 -13.90
N ALA A 123 -4.26 -0.94 -13.86
CA ALA A 123 -3.35 -1.40 -12.81
C ALA A 123 -2.04 -0.57 -12.78
N ALA A 124 -1.44 -0.31 -13.95
CA ALA A 124 -0.23 0.49 -14.07
C ALA A 124 -0.47 1.95 -13.68
N TYR A 125 -1.58 2.56 -14.12
CA TYR A 125 -1.91 3.93 -13.78
C TYR A 125 -2.18 4.12 -12.28
N VAL A 126 -2.94 3.21 -11.66
CA VAL A 126 -3.18 3.24 -10.21
C VAL A 126 -1.88 3.01 -9.43
N THR A 127 -1.01 2.11 -9.89
CA THR A 127 0.32 1.91 -9.30
C THR A 127 1.14 3.20 -9.35
N PHE A 128 1.16 3.87 -10.50
CA PHE A 128 1.85 5.16 -10.67
C PHE A 128 1.31 6.22 -9.71
N LEU A 129 -0.02 6.40 -9.63
CA LEU A 129 -0.63 7.35 -8.69
C LEU A 129 -0.29 7.01 -7.23
N THR A 130 -0.28 5.72 -6.88
CA THR A 130 0.07 5.26 -5.53
C THR A 130 1.49 5.66 -5.16
N LEU A 131 2.44 5.46 -6.08
CA LEU A 131 3.83 5.87 -5.88
C LEU A 131 3.95 7.40 -5.76
N VAL A 132 3.27 8.17 -6.61
CA VAL A 132 3.24 9.64 -6.53
C VAL A 132 2.70 10.11 -5.18
N ILE A 133 1.64 9.48 -4.66
CA ILE A 133 1.07 9.82 -3.36
C ILE A 133 2.06 9.50 -2.24
N PHE A 134 2.73 8.35 -2.27
CA PHE A 134 3.68 7.98 -1.23
C PHE A 134 4.94 8.85 -1.23
N GLU A 135 5.53 9.11 -2.40
CA GLU A 135 6.69 10.00 -2.55
C GLU A 135 6.35 11.45 -2.23
N GLY A 136 5.21 11.94 -2.73
CA GLY A 136 4.75 13.32 -2.50
C GLY A 136 4.46 13.61 -1.03
N LEU A 137 3.84 12.66 -0.32
CA LEU A 137 3.54 12.83 1.09
C LEU A 137 4.80 12.74 1.97
N TRP A 138 5.76 11.88 1.62
CA TRP A 138 7.07 11.84 2.28
C TRP A 138 7.78 13.19 2.20
N TYR A 139 7.79 13.83 1.03
CA TYR A 139 8.40 15.15 0.85
C TYR A 139 7.75 16.25 1.71
N VAL A 140 6.42 16.21 1.84
CA VAL A 140 5.67 17.17 2.69
C VAL A 140 5.94 16.90 4.17
N GLU A 141 5.94 15.64 4.58
CA GLU A 141 6.19 15.23 5.96
C GLU A 141 7.61 15.61 6.42
N GLU A 142 8.62 15.40 5.57
CA GLU A 142 10.00 15.86 5.83
C GLU A 142 10.15 17.39 5.92
N ARG A 143 9.33 18.16 5.20
CA ARG A 143 9.35 19.62 5.29
C ARG A 143 8.70 20.12 6.57
N PHE A 144 7.56 19.56 6.97
CA PHE A 144 6.87 19.97 8.20
C PHE A 144 7.63 19.56 9.46
N ILE A 145 8.20 18.35 9.52
CA ILE A 145 8.93 17.88 10.70
C ILE A 145 10.23 18.67 10.92
N ARG A 146 10.87 19.14 9.84
CA ARG A 146 12.06 20.02 9.97
C ARG A 146 11.71 21.33 10.66
N ILE A 147 10.62 21.98 10.24
CA ILE A 147 10.18 23.27 10.80
C ILE A 147 9.88 23.12 12.30
N ALA A 148 9.08 22.12 12.68
CA ALA A 148 8.72 21.90 14.08
C ALA A 148 9.93 21.52 14.98
N ARG A 149 11.00 20.94 14.41
CA ARG A 149 12.22 20.60 15.16
C ARG A 149 13.15 21.81 15.32
N THR A 150 13.21 22.68 14.32
CA THR A 150 14.00 23.93 14.39
C THR A 150 13.44 24.87 15.46
N ASP A 151 12.11 24.99 15.55
CA ASP A 151 11.47 25.85 16.56
C ASP A 151 11.77 25.39 18.00
N VAL A 152 11.78 24.08 18.26
CA VAL A 152 12.06 23.52 19.60
C VAL A 152 13.56 23.62 19.97
N GLU A 153 14.45 23.44 19.00
CA GLU A 153 15.90 23.57 19.22
C GLU A 153 16.28 25.04 19.50
N GLU A 154 15.68 26.00 18.80
CA GLU A 154 15.88 27.43 19.06
C GLU A 154 15.40 27.83 20.46
N ASP A 155 14.20 27.40 20.88
CA ASP A 155 13.66 27.66 22.22
C ASP A 155 14.55 27.06 23.33
N PHE A 156 15.09 25.85 23.11
CA PHE A 156 15.98 25.18 24.07
C PHE A 156 17.34 25.89 24.17
N ILE A 157 17.93 26.30 23.05
CA ILE A 157 19.20 27.05 23.04
C ILE A 157 19.01 28.44 23.67
N GLN A 158 17.88 29.10 23.41
CA GLN A 158 17.58 30.42 23.96
C GLN A 158 17.35 30.38 25.48
N SER A 159 16.65 29.37 25.98
CA SER A 159 16.46 29.16 27.42
C SER A 159 17.76 28.76 28.13
N ALA A 160 18.63 27.96 27.49
CA ALA A 160 19.95 27.60 28.03
C ALA A 160 20.94 28.77 28.05
N THR A 161 20.80 29.74 27.13
CA THR A 161 21.66 30.95 27.08
C THR A 161 21.16 32.07 27.98
N HIS A 162 19.85 32.20 28.18
CA HIS A 162 19.26 33.19 29.09
C HIS A 162 19.43 32.84 30.57
N ASN A 163 19.60 31.56 30.92
CA ASN A 163 19.77 31.10 32.31
C ASN A 163 21.24 30.99 32.76
N ARG A 164 22.15 31.79 32.19
CA ARG A 164 23.51 31.91 32.75
C ARG A 164 23.43 32.73 34.03
N PRO A 165 23.81 32.18 35.20
CA PRO A 165 23.81 32.95 36.43
C PRO A 165 24.79 34.11 36.30
N HIS A 166 24.28 35.34 36.44
CA HIS A 166 25.08 36.54 36.68
C HIS A 166 25.66 36.48 38.09
N HIS A 167 26.62 35.58 38.30
CA HIS A 167 27.48 35.58 39.47
C HIS A 167 28.90 35.43 38.97
N GLU A 168 29.60 36.56 38.84
CA GLU A 168 31.06 36.73 38.87
C GLU A 168 31.43 37.99 38.07
N GLU A 169 31.07 39.18 38.60
CA GLU A 169 31.72 40.44 38.24
C GLU A 169 31.34 41.53 39.26
N GLU A 170 31.66 41.30 40.54
CA GLU A 170 31.84 42.39 41.52
C GLU A 170 32.64 41.84 42.71
N SER A 171 33.96 41.97 42.59
CA SER A 171 34.96 41.77 43.65
C SER A 171 35.61 43.10 43.98
#